data_AF-A0A854D672-F1
#
_entry.id   AF-A0A854D672-F1
#
_cell.length_a   1.000
_cell.length_b   1.000
_cell.length_c   1.000
_cell.angle_alpha   90.00
_cell.angle_beta   90.00
_cell.angle_gamma   90.00
#
_symmetry.space_group_name_H-M   'P 1'
#
loop_
_entity.id
_entity.type
_entity.pdbx_description
1 polymer ?
#
loop_
_entity_poly.entity_id
_entity_poly.type
_entity_poly.pdbx_seq_one_letter_code
_entity_poly.pdbx_strand_id
1 'polypeptide(L)'
;MVSRIAACLVLGSALTVVLCLIASSALIYVIEKQANSPFCNEESCRNKDPYGTNCYSDHMTVRTIPVQMEEGGGTLTLVYSPKCRSNWVKWEGETGAKNRLTVWRKGSPGDPVTTARRFDGDNSGQNTWSNMISAEGDTCVKIKFQQSGQESVDTCTDGLG
;
A
#
# COMPACT_ATOMS: atom_id res chain seq x y z
N MET A 1 48.83 -42.00 -13.24
CA MET A 1 47.77 -42.13 -12.21
C MET A 1 47.54 -40.83 -11.43
N VAL A 2 48.57 -40.16 -10.92
CA VAL A 2 48.46 -38.94 -10.08
C VAL A 2 47.68 -37.78 -10.74
N SER A 3 47.87 -37.54 -12.05
CA SER A 3 47.19 -36.46 -12.78
C SER A 3 45.66 -36.63 -12.89
N ARG A 4 45.16 -37.87 -12.95
CA ARG A 4 43.71 -38.14 -13.02
C ARG A 4 43.02 -37.94 -11.67
N ILE A 5 43.72 -38.25 -10.57
CA ILE A 5 43.22 -38.08 -9.19
C ILE A 5 43.14 -36.59 -8.84
N ALA A 6 44.15 -35.80 -9.20
CA ALA A 6 44.15 -34.35 -9.01
C ALA A 6 43.02 -33.66 -9.81
N ALA A 7 42.80 -34.05 -11.07
CA ALA A 7 41.72 -33.53 -11.88
C ALA A 7 40.32 -33.86 -11.29
N CYS A 8 40.12 -35.09 -10.80
CA CYS A 8 38.87 -35.47 -10.13
C CYS A 8 38.63 -34.70 -8.82
N LEU A 9 39.67 -34.43 -8.03
CA LEU A 9 39.54 -33.64 -6.80
C LEU A 9 39.18 -32.18 -7.08
N VAL A 10 39.77 -31.57 -8.11
CA VAL A 10 39.47 -30.19 -8.54
C VAL A 10 38.06 -30.08 -9.13
N LEU A 11 37.63 -31.06 -9.93
CA LEU A 11 36.27 -31.12 -10.46
C LEU A 11 35.23 -31.32 -9.34
N GLY A 12 35.52 -32.19 -8.37
CA GLY A 12 34.63 -32.41 -7.21
C GLY A 12 34.49 -31.18 -6.32
N SER A 13 35.58 -30.46 -6.06
CA SER A 13 35.54 -29.23 -5.26
C SER A 13 34.82 -28.10 -6.01
N ALA A 14 35.06 -27.93 -7.31
CA ALA A 14 34.33 -26.96 -8.13
C ALA A 14 32.82 -27.24 -8.16
N LEU A 15 32.41 -28.51 -8.32
CA LEU A 15 31.00 -28.89 -8.32
C LEU A 15 30.33 -28.58 -6.96
N THR A 16 31.05 -28.82 -5.86
CA THR A 16 30.56 -28.54 -4.51
C THR A 16 30.36 -27.04 -4.28
N VAL A 17 31.31 -26.21 -4.73
CA VAL A 17 31.18 -24.74 -4.65
C VAL A 17 29.98 -24.24 -5.45
N VAL A 18 29.79 -24.75 -6.68
CA VAL A 18 28.64 -24.39 -7.52
C VAL A 18 27.32 -24.77 -6.84
N LEU A 19 27.22 -25.98 -6.27
CA LEU A 19 26.03 -26.41 -5.54
C LEU A 19 25.74 -25.53 -4.32
N CYS A 20 26.76 -25.13 -3.56
CA CYS A 20 26.62 -24.23 -2.42
C CYS A 20 26.14 -22.82 -2.83
N LEU A 21 26.62 -22.29 -3.96
CA LEU A 21 26.18 -21.00 -4.49
C LEU A 21 24.72 -21.04 -4.96
N ILE A 22 24.31 -22.13 -5.62
CA ILE A 22 22.91 -22.34 -6.03
C ILE A 22 22.01 -22.48 -4.80
N ALA A 23 22.40 -23.27 -3.80
CA ALA A 23 21.63 -23.42 -2.57
C ALA A 23 21.50 -22.10 -1.80
N SER A 24 22.59 -21.33 -1.70
CA SER A 24 22.60 -20.01 -1.05
C SER A 24 21.68 -19.01 -1.76
N SER A 25 21.72 -18.95 -3.09
CA SER A 25 20.84 -18.06 -3.87
C SER A 25 19.37 -18.46 -3.76
N ALA A 26 19.06 -19.75 -3.76
CA ALA A 26 17.69 -20.25 -3.53
C ALA A 26 17.17 -19.87 -2.13
N LEU A 27 18.02 -19.98 -1.10
CA LEU A 27 17.65 -19.59 0.26
C LEU A 27 17.38 -18.09 0.37
N ILE A 28 18.25 -17.25 -0.22
CA ILE A 28 18.07 -15.79 -0.26
C ILE A 28 16.75 -15.45 -0.96
N TYR A 29 16.47 -16.06 -2.11
CA TYR A 29 15.21 -15.86 -2.83
C TYR A 29 13.98 -16.16 -1.98
N VAL A 30 13.98 -17.26 -1.22
CA VAL A 30 12.85 -17.62 -0.34
C VAL A 30 12.68 -16.59 0.78
N ILE A 31 13.77 -16.16 1.41
CA ILE A 31 13.74 -15.16 2.49
C ILE A 31 13.21 -13.83 1.95
N GLU A 32 13.74 -13.37 0.81
CA GLU A 32 13.28 -12.14 0.17
C GLU A 32 11.81 -12.22 -0.23
N LYS A 33 11.37 -13.35 -0.79
CA LYS A 33 9.97 -13.55 -1.17
C LYS A 33 9.04 -13.51 0.04
N GLN A 34 9.41 -14.11 1.16
CA GLN A 34 8.61 -14.05 2.39
C GLN A 34 8.61 -12.65 2.99
N ALA A 35 9.77 -11.98 3.06
CA ALA A 35 9.86 -10.60 3.53
C ALA A 35 9.06 -9.62 2.66
N ASN A 36 8.99 -9.91 1.36
CA ASN A 36 8.18 -9.17 0.39
C ASN A 36 6.77 -9.75 0.21
N SER A 37 6.31 -10.69 1.02
CA SER A 37 4.92 -11.15 0.95
C SER A 37 4.01 -10.24 1.77
N PRO A 38 2.75 -10.01 1.34
CA PRO A 38 1.82 -9.21 2.12
C PRO A 38 1.28 -10.00 3.31
N PHE A 39 1.07 -9.33 4.44
CA PHE A 39 0.52 -9.95 5.66
C PHE A 39 -1.00 -10.15 5.61
N CYS A 40 -1.65 -9.67 4.55
CA CYS A 40 -3.07 -9.82 4.26
C CYS A 40 -3.27 -9.81 2.75
N ASN A 41 -4.44 -10.24 2.29
CA ASN A 41 -4.85 -10.16 0.89
C ASN A 41 -6.36 -9.88 0.80
N GLU A 42 -6.77 -9.08 -0.18
CA GLU A 42 -8.16 -8.73 -0.45
C GLU A 42 -8.89 -8.25 0.81
N GLU A 43 -10.07 -8.81 1.10
CA GLU A 43 -10.91 -8.38 2.22
C GLU A 43 -10.23 -8.56 3.59
N SER A 44 -9.26 -9.47 3.71
CA SER A 44 -8.49 -9.62 4.95
C SER A 44 -7.57 -8.44 5.24
N CYS A 45 -7.31 -7.58 4.24
CA CYS A 45 -6.60 -6.32 4.41
C CYS A 45 -7.49 -5.18 4.92
N ARG A 46 -8.81 -5.34 4.92
CA ARG A 46 -9.74 -4.29 5.35
C ARG A 46 -9.40 -3.77 6.74
N ASN A 47 -9.42 -2.44 6.88
CA ASN A 47 -9.12 -1.70 8.11
C ASN A 47 -7.68 -1.84 8.62
N LYS A 48 -6.77 -2.46 7.86
CA LYS A 48 -5.34 -2.53 8.23
C LYS A 48 -4.55 -1.37 7.62
N ASP A 49 -3.43 -1.05 8.26
CA ASP A 49 -2.46 -0.06 7.79
C ASP A 49 -1.70 -0.59 6.56
N PRO A 50 -1.67 0.13 5.42
CA PRO A 50 -0.92 -0.30 4.24
C PRO A 50 0.59 -0.45 4.48
N TYR A 51 1.19 0.32 5.41
CA TYR A 51 2.62 0.20 5.75
C TYR A 51 2.90 -1.01 6.65
N GLY A 52 2.00 -1.32 7.58
CA GLY A 52 2.13 -2.47 8.49
C GLY A 52 1.82 -3.83 7.83
N THR A 53 1.31 -3.82 6.60
CA THR A 53 0.85 -5.03 5.88
C THR A 53 1.73 -5.40 4.68
N ASN A 54 2.79 -4.62 4.42
CA ASN A 54 3.63 -4.75 3.24
C ASN A 54 2.86 -4.61 1.91
N CYS A 55 1.73 -3.91 1.95
CA CYS A 55 0.91 -3.60 0.77
C CYS A 55 1.37 -2.34 0.06
N TYR A 56 2.10 -1.47 0.77
CA TYR A 56 2.63 -0.24 0.21
C TYR A 56 3.72 -0.47 -0.85
N SER A 57 4.47 -1.57 -0.79
CA SER A 57 5.41 -1.92 -1.87
C SER A 57 4.63 -2.23 -3.16
N ASP A 58 5.10 -1.67 -4.29
CA ASP A 58 4.50 -1.83 -5.62
C ASP A 58 3.07 -1.30 -5.76
N HIS A 59 2.71 -0.31 -4.94
CA HIS A 59 1.45 0.38 -5.11
C HIS A 59 1.44 1.24 -6.38
N MET A 60 0.24 1.49 -6.90
CA MET A 60 0.01 2.38 -8.01
C MET A 60 -1.01 3.45 -7.62
N THR A 61 -0.79 4.65 -8.14
CA THR A 61 -1.79 5.72 -8.09
C THR A 61 -2.87 5.42 -9.10
N VAL A 62 -4.10 5.22 -8.62
CA VAL A 62 -5.27 5.00 -9.46
C VAL A 62 -5.84 6.34 -9.93
N ARG A 63 -5.96 7.29 -9.00
CA ARG A 63 -6.54 8.59 -9.27
C ARG A 63 -6.01 9.63 -8.31
N THR A 64 -5.77 10.82 -8.81
CA THR A 64 -5.42 12.00 -8.03
C THR A 64 -6.49 13.07 -8.22
N ILE A 65 -6.96 13.64 -7.12
CA ILE A 65 -8.04 14.62 -7.10
C ILE A 65 -7.53 15.84 -6.33
N PRO A 66 -7.34 16.99 -7.01
CA PRO A 66 -7.07 18.23 -6.32
C PRO A 66 -8.34 18.68 -5.58
N VAL A 67 -8.16 19.08 -4.33
CA VAL A 67 -9.23 19.60 -3.49
C VAL A 67 -8.83 21.03 -3.13
N GLN A 68 -9.56 21.99 -3.69
CA GLN A 68 -9.36 23.41 -3.39
C GLN A 68 -10.53 23.89 -2.54
N MET A 69 -10.23 24.56 -1.42
CA MET A 69 -11.23 25.20 -0.57
C MET A 69 -10.75 26.59 -0.12
N GLU A 70 -11.65 27.35 0.52
CA GLU A 70 -11.35 28.71 1.00
C GLU A 70 -10.29 28.73 2.11
N GLU A 71 -10.24 27.70 2.95
CA GLU A 71 -9.35 27.59 4.12
C GLU A 71 -8.02 26.87 3.80
N GLY A 72 -7.81 26.46 2.55
CA GLY A 72 -6.62 25.73 2.10
C GLY A 72 -6.95 24.61 1.11
N GLY A 73 -5.92 24.11 0.45
CA GLY A 73 -6.02 23.04 -0.52
C GLY A 73 -5.29 21.77 -0.11
N GLY A 74 -5.43 20.77 -0.96
CA GLY A 74 -4.64 19.56 -0.89
C GLY A 74 -4.95 18.60 -2.02
N THR A 75 -4.33 17.43 -1.93
CA THR A 75 -4.45 16.39 -2.94
C THR A 75 -4.91 15.09 -2.30
N LEU A 76 -6.00 14.53 -2.82
CA LEU A 76 -6.40 13.16 -2.54
C LEU A 76 -5.84 12.24 -3.62
N THR A 77 -5.13 11.22 -3.19
CA THR A 77 -4.58 10.20 -4.08
C THR A 77 -5.17 8.85 -3.68
N LEU A 78 -5.98 8.26 -4.56
CA LEU A 78 -6.35 6.86 -4.44
C LEU A 78 -5.18 5.99 -4.86
N VAL A 79 -4.83 5.06 -3.98
CA VAL A 79 -3.72 4.15 -4.14
C VAL A 79 -4.25 2.72 -4.14
N TYR A 80 -3.72 1.88 -5.02
CA TYR A 80 -4.01 0.45 -5.06
C TYR A 80 -2.73 -0.37 -5.02
N SER A 81 -2.77 -1.50 -4.32
CA SER A 81 -1.74 -2.51 -4.35
C SER A 81 -2.22 -3.73 -5.13
N PRO A 82 -1.64 -4.02 -6.32
CA PRO A 82 -1.88 -5.29 -7.01
C PRO A 82 -1.49 -6.49 -6.17
N LYS A 83 -0.44 -6.33 -5.36
CA LYS A 83 0.10 -7.35 -4.47
C LYS A 83 -0.88 -7.77 -3.38
N CYS A 84 -1.53 -6.80 -2.73
CA CYS A 84 -2.54 -7.08 -1.71
C CYS A 84 -3.96 -7.16 -2.25
N ARG A 85 -4.14 -6.88 -3.54
CA ARG A 85 -5.44 -6.62 -4.17
C ARG A 85 -6.28 -5.78 -3.24
N SER A 86 -5.80 -4.58 -2.90
CA SER A 86 -6.48 -3.69 -1.95
C SER A 86 -6.11 -2.25 -2.21
N ASN A 87 -7.05 -1.34 -1.93
CA ASN A 87 -6.85 0.09 -2.09
C ASN A 87 -6.98 0.88 -0.77
N TRP A 88 -6.40 2.08 -0.75
CA TRP A 88 -6.48 3.07 0.33
C TRP A 88 -6.30 4.47 -0.26
N VAL A 89 -6.52 5.49 0.56
CA VAL A 89 -6.48 6.89 0.11
C VAL A 89 -5.42 7.63 0.89
N LYS A 90 -4.58 8.38 0.18
CA LYS A 90 -3.59 9.29 0.72
C LYS A 90 -4.09 10.73 0.58
N TRP A 91 -3.89 11.53 1.59
CA TRP A 91 -4.19 12.96 1.62
C TRP A 91 -2.90 13.73 1.84
N GLU A 92 -2.67 14.72 0.99
CA GLU A 92 -1.55 15.65 1.08
C GLU A 92 -2.11 17.07 1.09
N GLY A 93 -2.41 17.57 2.30
CA GLY A 93 -2.91 18.92 2.51
C GLY A 93 -1.82 19.91 2.91
N GLU A 94 -2.24 21.17 2.99
CA GLU A 94 -1.40 22.27 3.46
C GLU A 94 -1.11 22.20 4.97
N THR A 95 0.03 22.76 5.35
CA THR A 95 0.47 22.87 6.76
C THR A 95 -0.55 23.61 7.61
N GLY A 96 -1.02 22.96 8.68
CA GLY A 96 -1.95 23.56 9.65
C GLY A 96 -3.43 23.32 9.37
N ALA A 97 -3.79 22.71 8.23
CA ALA A 97 -5.18 22.36 7.93
C ALA A 97 -5.69 21.23 8.85
N LYS A 98 -6.89 21.40 9.43
CA LYS A 98 -7.57 20.39 10.27
C LYS A 98 -8.71 19.73 9.51
N ASN A 99 -8.45 18.53 9.00
CA ASN A 99 -9.35 17.85 8.08
C ASN A 99 -9.80 16.50 8.65
N ARG A 100 -11.03 16.09 8.35
CA ARG A 100 -11.51 14.73 8.63
C ARG A 100 -11.87 14.06 7.31
N LEU A 101 -11.03 13.13 6.88
CA LEU A 101 -11.30 12.32 5.70
C LEU A 101 -12.27 11.20 6.04
N THR A 102 -13.35 11.07 5.25
CA THR A 102 -14.25 9.92 5.31
C THR A 102 -14.13 9.14 4.02
N VAL A 103 -13.86 7.84 4.13
CA VAL A 103 -13.72 6.96 2.95
C VAL A 103 -14.61 5.73 3.11
N TRP A 104 -15.26 5.32 2.03
CA TRP A 104 -16.16 4.16 1.98
C TRP A 104 -16.07 3.43 0.64
N ARG A 105 -16.68 2.23 0.60
CA ARG A 105 -16.77 1.42 -0.61
C ARG A 105 -17.84 1.97 -1.55
N LYS A 106 -17.58 1.99 -2.85
CA LYS A 106 -18.60 2.35 -3.85
C LYS A 106 -19.83 1.45 -3.72
N GLY A 107 -21.02 2.03 -3.82
CA GLY A 107 -22.29 1.28 -3.65
C GLY A 107 -22.71 1.05 -2.20
N SER A 108 -21.91 1.44 -1.21
CA SER A 108 -22.27 1.40 0.21
C SER A 108 -22.08 2.76 0.89
N PRO A 109 -22.78 3.83 0.43
CA PRO A 109 -22.68 5.14 1.04
C PRO A 109 -23.19 5.10 2.49
N GLY A 110 -22.42 5.65 3.43
CA GLY A 110 -22.79 5.69 4.84
C GLY A 110 -22.34 4.48 5.67
N ASP A 111 -21.66 3.49 5.08
CA ASP A 111 -20.84 2.51 5.80
C ASP A 111 -19.35 2.93 5.71
N PRO A 112 -18.92 3.96 6.47
CA PRO A 112 -17.55 4.44 6.42
C PRO A 112 -16.62 3.35 6.91
N VAL A 113 -15.91 2.73 5.96
CA VAL A 113 -15.03 1.60 6.25
C VAL A 113 -13.96 2.03 7.22
N THR A 114 -13.45 3.27 7.12
CA THR A 114 -12.76 3.95 8.22
C THR A 114 -12.77 5.47 8.06
N THR A 115 -13.06 6.23 9.14
CA THR A 115 -12.20 7.40 9.40
C THR A 115 -10.90 6.76 9.84
N ALA A 116 -9.85 6.76 9.01
CA ALA A 116 -8.63 6.12 9.49
C ALA A 116 -8.23 6.88 10.75
N ARG A 117 -7.95 6.19 11.85
CA ARG A 117 -7.68 6.83 13.14
C ARG A 117 -6.56 7.88 13.06
N ARG A 118 -5.72 7.82 12.01
CA ARG A 118 -4.69 8.81 11.68
C ARG A 118 -5.20 10.12 11.07
N PHE A 119 -6.44 10.15 10.55
CA PHE A 119 -7.17 11.35 10.14
C PHE A 119 -7.99 11.96 11.26
N ASP A 120 -8.19 11.25 12.37
CA ASP A 120 -8.81 11.81 13.57
C ASP A 120 -7.74 12.54 14.39
N GLY A 121 -7.65 13.86 14.25
CA GLY A 121 -6.80 14.70 15.09
C GLY A 121 -6.19 15.93 14.39
N ASP A 122 -5.43 16.70 15.15
CA ASP A 122 -4.87 18.00 14.73
C ASP A 122 -3.78 17.91 13.64
N ASN A 123 -3.31 16.70 13.31
CA ASN A 123 -2.21 16.45 12.37
C ASN A 123 -2.66 15.86 11.03
N SER A 124 -3.97 15.82 10.77
CA SER A 124 -4.50 15.30 9.51
C SER A 124 -4.12 16.11 8.28
N GLY A 125 -3.63 17.35 8.47
CA GLY A 125 -3.28 18.27 7.40
C GLY A 125 -2.12 17.83 6.51
N GLN A 126 -1.12 17.12 7.06
CA GLN A 126 0.09 16.79 6.31
C GLN A 126 0.27 15.29 6.09
N ASN A 127 0.24 14.87 4.83
CA ASN A 127 0.63 13.53 4.36
C ASN A 127 0.09 12.37 5.22
N THR A 128 -1.24 12.21 5.21
CA THR A 128 -1.95 11.16 5.96
C THR A 128 -2.55 10.15 5.01
N TRP A 129 -2.81 8.93 5.48
CA TRP A 129 -3.39 7.87 4.65
C TRP A 129 -4.44 7.08 5.40
N SER A 130 -5.34 6.48 4.63
CA SER A 130 -6.42 5.68 5.16
C SER A 130 -5.97 4.28 5.45
N ASN A 131 -6.75 3.57 6.26
CA ASN A 131 -6.65 2.11 6.25
C ASN A 131 -7.15 1.58 4.90
N MET A 132 -6.79 0.34 4.59
CA MET A 132 -7.24 -0.33 3.35
C MET A 132 -8.74 -0.63 3.39
N ILE A 133 -9.38 -0.54 2.23
CA ILE A 133 -10.85 -0.38 2.12
C ILE A 133 -11.51 -1.53 1.37
N SER A 134 -11.14 -1.72 0.11
CA SER A 134 -11.74 -2.73 -0.76
C SER A 134 -10.68 -3.48 -1.52
N ALA A 135 -11.00 -4.73 -1.82
CA ALA A 135 -10.18 -5.57 -2.67
C ALA A 135 -10.39 -5.31 -4.17
N GLU A 136 -11.58 -4.80 -4.49
CA GLU A 136 -12.10 -4.64 -5.85
C GLU A 136 -11.61 -3.34 -6.51
N GLY A 137 -10.95 -2.44 -5.76
CA GLY A 137 -10.44 -1.16 -6.26
C GLY A 137 -11.48 -0.05 -6.38
N ASP A 138 -12.76 -0.39 -6.26
CA ASP A 138 -13.90 0.52 -6.22
C ASP A 138 -14.00 1.24 -4.87
N THR A 139 -13.73 2.55 -4.85
CA THR A 139 -13.73 3.33 -3.61
C THR A 139 -14.20 4.75 -3.84
N CYS A 140 -15.01 5.22 -2.89
CA CYS A 140 -15.54 6.58 -2.84
C CYS A 140 -14.93 7.33 -1.66
N VAL A 141 -14.61 8.60 -1.90
CA VAL A 141 -13.97 9.49 -0.95
C VAL A 141 -14.77 10.78 -0.80
N LYS A 142 -14.81 11.28 0.44
CA LYS A 142 -15.22 12.65 0.76
C LYS A 142 -14.41 13.21 1.91
N ILE A 143 -14.01 14.47 1.80
CA ILE A 143 -13.39 15.19 2.91
C ILE A 143 -14.43 16.06 3.58
N LYS A 144 -14.43 16.05 4.91
CA LYS A 144 -15.08 17.05 5.74
C LYS A 144 -14.02 17.87 6.48
N PHE A 145 -14.02 19.18 6.30
CA PHE A 145 -13.10 20.07 7.01
C PHE A 145 -13.67 20.36 8.39
N GLN A 146 -12.84 20.25 9.44
CA GLN A 146 -13.35 20.37 10.81
C GLN A 146 -13.63 21.82 11.21
N GLN A 147 -12.92 22.78 10.63
CA GLN A 147 -13.05 24.21 10.97
C GLN A 147 -14.29 24.85 10.31
N SER A 148 -14.44 24.73 8.99
CA SER A 148 -15.61 25.23 8.26
C SER A 148 -16.84 24.31 8.28
N GLY A 149 -16.66 23.00 8.55
CA GLY A 149 -17.71 22.01 8.34
C GLY A 149 -18.01 21.73 6.86
N GLN A 150 -17.25 22.34 5.94
CA GLN A 150 -17.42 22.18 4.50
C GLN A 150 -17.08 20.75 4.07
N GLU A 151 -17.81 20.27 3.07
CA GLU A 151 -17.70 18.92 2.55
C GLU A 151 -17.37 18.95 1.05
N SER A 152 -16.45 18.09 0.62
CA SER A 152 -16.18 17.91 -0.82
C SER A 152 -17.31 17.14 -1.51
N VAL A 153 -17.37 17.22 -2.83
CA VAL A 153 -18.20 16.31 -3.63
C VAL A 153 -17.66 14.88 -3.51
N ASP A 154 -18.58 13.91 -3.47
CA ASP A 154 -18.22 12.49 -3.48
C ASP A 154 -17.43 12.18 -4.74
N THR A 155 -16.23 11.64 -4.58
CA THR A 155 -15.41 11.20 -5.70
C THR A 155 -15.17 9.71 -5.61
N CYS A 156 -15.70 8.99 -6.60
CA CYS A 156 -15.58 7.54 -6.70
C CYS A 156 -14.65 7.14 -7.85
N THR A 157 -14.10 5.93 -7.75
CA THR A 157 -13.45 5.24 -8.88
C THR A 157 -14.39 4.27 -9.54
N ASP A 158 -14.08 3.90 -10.78
CA ASP A 158 -14.79 2.88 -11.56
C ASP A 158 -14.05 1.53 -11.55
N GLY A 159 -13.44 1.21 -10.40
CA GLY A 159 -12.59 0.04 -10.25
C GLY A 159 -11.31 0.17 -11.07
N LEU A 160 -10.53 -0.91 -11.15
CA LEU A 160 -9.33 -0.97 -12.00
C LEU A 160 -9.62 -1.40 -13.45
N GLY A 161 -10.88 -1.40 -13.87
CA GLY A 161 -11.31 -1.99 -15.14
C GLY A 161 -11.48 -3.49 -15.06
#